data_AF-A0AA39ZQ46-F1
#
_entry.id   AF-A0AA39ZQ46-F1
#
_cell.length_a   1.000
_cell.length_b   1.000
_cell.length_c   1.000
_cell.angle_alpha   90.00
_cell.angle_beta   90.00
_cell.angle_gamma   90.00
#
_symmetry.space_group_name_H-M   'P 1'
#
loop_
_entity.id
_entity.type
_entity.pdbx_description
1 polymer ?
#
loop_
_entity_poly.entity_id
_entity_poly.type
_entity_poly.pdbx_seq_one_letter_code
_entity_poly.pdbx_strand_id
1 'polypeptide(L)'
;MAPELSSNWKKLQAKIKAESAPTTAATPASKRKASDSQSGPGPRDLHPSKRQKQPLKPGRSERPAPRKPSSSFKQAHPATSMGNTQSSKIDAVTKAGVSPSLALWAANNDISAEDMAEAYGLGLRGNAMLEKTAPARPNEGLAPGVEVGKYIAVDCEMVGIGEGGHDDALARVSLVDFHGRQVYDSFVRPQEPVVDWRTHVSGVSPKNMATARSFKEVQAQVAELLHDRILVGHDVKHDLKVLLLDHPPKHTRDTAKFSAFRKYGHGPKPALKVLAQELLGVEIQSGQHSSIEDARVTMLLFRKHKQAFDVEHASRYPDTAVQKFRNGKSQPKKFKDKK
;
A
#
# COMPACT_ATOMS: atom_id res chain seq x y z
N MET A 1 -45.09 10.91 4.62
CA MET A 1 -44.89 10.39 6.00
C MET A 1 -43.40 10.31 6.25
N ALA A 2 -42.89 10.84 7.37
CA ALA A 2 -41.47 10.77 7.70
C ALA A 2 -41.16 9.45 8.45
N PRO A 3 -39.99 8.83 8.24
CA PRO A 3 -39.61 7.64 9.00
C PRO A 3 -39.21 8.02 10.44
N GLU A 4 -39.90 7.43 11.42
CA GLU A 4 -39.56 7.55 12.84
C GLU A 4 -38.14 7.02 13.10
N LEU A 5 -37.25 7.90 13.58
CA LEU A 5 -35.91 7.52 14.02
C LEU A 5 -36.00 6.69 15.30
N SER A 6 -35.47 5.46 15.24
CA SER A 6 -35.44 4.45 16.30
C SER A 6 -35.27 5.04 17.71
N SER A 7 -36.17 4.64 18.62
CA SER A 7 -36.23 5.10 20.01
C SER A 7 -34.92 4.92 20.80
N ASN A 8 -34.04 4.03 20.37
CA ASN A 8 -32.74 3.82 21.02
C ASN A 8 -31.73 4.95 20.75
N TRP A 9 -31.82 5.64 19.59
CA TRP A 9 -30.97 6.80 19.29
C TRP A 9 -31.25 7.97 20.23
N LYS A 10 -32.53 8.26 20.50
CA LYS A 10 -32.96 9.32 21.43
C LYS A 10 -32.46 9.06 22.86
N LYS A 11 -32.46 7.80 23.31
CA LYS A 11 -31.92 7.38 24.62
C LYS A 11 -30.40 7.60 24.71
N LEU A 12 -29.64 7.29 23.65
CA LEU A 12 -28.19 7.48 23.61
C LEU A 12 -27.80 8.97 23.68
N GLN A 13 -28.50 9.84 22.93
CA GLN A 13 -28.26 11.29 22.99
C GLN A 13 -28.53 11.88 24.39
N ALA A 14 -29.59 11.42 25.07
CA ALA A 14 -29.89 11.86 26.43
C ALA A 14 -28.77 11.52 27.42
N LYS A 15 -28.14 10.34 27.29
CA LYS A 15 -27.05 9.90 28.15
C LYS A 15 -25.77 10.72 27.93
N ILE A 16 -25.37 10.93 26.67
CA ILE A 16 -24.21 11.76 26.31
C ILE A 16 -24.37 13.20 26.84
N LYS A 17 -25.59 13.75 26.80
CA LYS A 17 -25.87 15.11 27.26
C LYS A 17 -25.86 15.24 28.79
N ALA A 18 -26.06 14.14 29.53
CA ALA A 18 -25.94 14.11 30.99
C ALA A 18 -24.47 14.02 31.45
N GLU A 19 -23.61 13.36 30.69
CA GLU A 19 -22.16 13.24 31.00
C GLU A 19 -21.34 14.49 30.63
N SER A 20 -21.91 15.43 29.86
CA SER A 20 -21.19 16.61 29.35
C SER A 20 -21.41 17.92 30.14
N ALA A 21 -21.90 17.86 31.39
CA ALA A 21 -22.07 19.05 32.24
C ALA A 21 -20.77 19.39 33.00
N PRO A 22 -20.18 20.60 32.82
CA PRO A 22 -18.91 20.95 33.47
C PRO A 22 -19.11 21.40 34.92
N THR A 23 -18.32 20.85 35.84
CA THR A 23 -18.28 21.32 37.25
C THR A 23 -17.34 22.52 37.38
N THR A 24 -17.86 23.63 37.90
CA THR A 24 -17.12 24.90 38.06
C THR A 24 -16.34 24.98 39.37
N ALA A 25 -15.06 25.35 39.31
CA ALA A 25 -14.32 25.96 40.43
C ALA A 25 -13.16 26.84 39.92
N ALA A 26 -13.16 28.13 40.30
CA ALA A 26 -12.00 29.04 40.23
C ALA A 26 -11.28 29.01 41.61
N THR A 27 -10.10 29.59 41.90
CA THR A 27 -9.49 30.89 41.50
C THR A 27 -7.94 30.83 41.77
N PRO A 28 -7.09 31.90 41.90
CA PRO A 28 -6.10 32.21 40.85
C PRO A 28 -4.59 32.40 41.26
N ALA A 29 -3.78 32.68 40.22
CA ALA A 29 -2.63 33.61 40.16
C ALA A 29 -1.24 33.26 40.75
N SER A 30 -0.19 33.45 39.89
CA SER A 30 0.96 34.31 40.22
C SER A 30 1.72 34.78 38.96
N LYS A 31 2.36 35.95 39.03
CA LYS A 31 3.16 36.59 37.95
C LYS A 31 4.66 36.51 38.27
N ARG A 32 5.54 36.39 37.26
CA ARG A 32 6.88 37.03 37.27
C ARG A 32 7.29 37.54 35.87
N LYS A 33 7.84 38.76 35.86
CA LYS A 33 8.66 39.39 34.79
C LYS A 33 10.12 38.83 34.88
N ALA A 34 11.09 39.09 33.99
CA ALA A 34 11.32 40.29 33.16
C ALA A 34 12.20 40.05 31.89
N SER A 35 12.10 41.02 30.97
CA SER A 35 13.15 41.69 30.15
C SER A 35 14.10 40.88 29.24
N ASP A 36 14.08 41.07 27.91
CA ASP A 36 14.73 42.15 27.08
C ASP A 36 16.23 41.83 26.85
N SER A 37 16.83 41.87 25.64
CA SER A 37 16.77 42.96 24.65
C SER A 37 16.98 42.57 23.16
N GLN A 38 16.75 43.57 22.30
CA GLN A 38 16.89 43.69 20.82
C GLN A 38 18.33 43.38 20.30
N SER A 39 18.69 43.28 19.00
CA SER A 39 18.15 43.88 17.75
C SER A 39 18.61 43.16 16.45
N GLY A 40 17.90 43.35 15.32
CA GLY A 40 18.41 43.10 13.94
C GLY A 40 19.06 44.37 13.32
N PRO A 41 19.29 44.49 11.98
CA PRO A 41 18.79 43.69 10.83
C PRO A 41 19.86 43.26 9.77
N GLY A 42 19.45 42.60 8.65
CA GLY A 42 20.29 42.28 7.46
C GLY A 42 20.25 43.37 6.37
N PRO A 43 20.30 43.09 5.02
CA PRO A 43 20.63 41.85 4.26
C PRO A 43 21.62 42.07 3.07
N ARG A 44 21.90 41.06 2.20
CA ARG A 44 22.01 41.14 0.70
C ARG A 44 22.70 39.93 0.00
N ASP A 45 21.92 39.25 -0.85
CA ASP A 45 22.11 38.78 -2.25
C ASP A 45 23.47 38.39 -2.92
N LEU A 46 23.33 37.42 -3.84
CA LEU A 46 24.03 37.17 -5.14
C LEU A 46 24.91 35.90 -5.34
N HIS A 47 24.57 35.20 -6.42
CA HIS A 47 25.20 34.06 -7.13
C HIS A 47 26.25 34.58 -8.18
N PRO A 48 26.85 33.78 -9.10
CA PRO A 48 27.21 32.33 -9.15
C PRO A 48 28.65 32.05 -9.73
N SER A 49 29.11 30.77 -9.86
CA SER A 49 29.64 30.16 -11.15
C SER A 49 30.68 29.01 -11.07
N LYS A 50 30.40 27.93 -11.85
CA LYS A 50 31.27 27.15 -12.79
C LYS A 50 32.62 26.47 -12.38
N ARG A 51 32.58 25.12 -12.32
CA ARG A 51 33.17 24.13 -13.31
C ARG A 51 34.70 24.10 -13.59
N GLN A 52 35.41 23.00 -13.24
CA GLN A 52 36.18 22.11 -14.19
C GLN A 52 36.98 20.91 -13.59
N LYS A 53 36.84 19.74 -14.26
CA LYS A 53 37.80 18.65 -14.63
C LYS A 53 38.97 18.13 -13.73
N GLN A 54 38.86 16.84 -13.38
CA GLN A 54 39.80 15.68 -13.51
C GLN A 54 41.21 15.85 -14.16
N PRO A 55 42.25 15.05 -13.78
CA PRO A 55 42.38 13.64 -14.23
C PRO A 55 43.02 12.58 -13.28
N LEU A 56 43.09 11.33 -13.80
CA LEU A 56 43.41 10.04 -13.16
C LEU A 56 44.93 9.70 -13.06
N LYS A 57 45.30 8.66 -12.28
CA LYS A 57 46.07 7.45 -12.72
C LYS A 57 46.15 6.33 -11.63
N PRO A 58 46.56 5.08 -11.97
CA PRO A 58 46.10 3.86 -11.27
C PRO A 58 47.15 3.07 -10.44
N GLY A 59 46.68 2.08 -9.66
CA GLY A 59 47.48 1.06 -8.96
C GLY A 59 46.82 -0.33 -9.04
N ARG A 60 47.59 -1.41 -8.88
CA ARG A 60 47.28 -2.78 -9.37
C ARG A 60 47.27 -3.83 -8.24
N SER A 61 46.43 -4.87 -8.39
CA SER A 61 46.48 -6.22 -7.76
C SER A 61 46.52 -6.30 -6.20
N GLU A 62 46.22 -7.42 -5.52
CA GLU A 62 46.03 -8.83 -5.92
C GLU A 62 45.14 -9.60 -4.92
N ARG A 63 44.74 -10.84 -5.24
CA ARG A 63 44.03 -11.80 -4.36
C ARG A 63 45.05 -12.77 -3.71
N PRO A 64 44.75 -13.38 -2.55
CA PRO A 64 44.41 -14.81 -2.61
C PRO A 64 43.37 -15.28 -1.56
N ALA A 65 42.98 -16.56 -1.65
CA ALA A 65 42.06 -17.26 -0.74
C ALA A 65 42.75 -18.51 -0.11
N PRO A 66 42.03 -19.53 0.42
CA PRO A 66 41.75 -19.67 1.85
C PRO A 66 42.42 -20.90 2.51
N ARG A 67 42.26 -21.08 3.83
CA ARG A 67 42.64 -22.33 4.55
C ARG A 67 41.62 -22.78 5.61
N LYS A 68 41.49 -24.11 5.72
CA LYS A 68 40.93 -24.99 6.78
C LYS A 68 41.99 -26.10 7.00
N PRO A 69 41.99 -27.03 8.02
CA PRO A 69 40.82 -27.69 8.63
C PRO A 69 40.99 -28.16 10.12
N SER A 70 40.22 -29.20 10.52
CA SER A 70 40.33 -30.09 11.72
C SER A 70 39.81 -29.56 13.08
N SER A 71 39.26 -30.36 14.02
CA SER A 71 38.88 -31.80 14.02
C SER A 71 37.81 -32.15 15.10
N SER A 72 37.25 -33.36 15.01
CA SER A 72 36.28 -34.07 15.87
C SER A 72 36.68 -34.21 17.36
N PHE A 73 35.74 -34.25 18.34
CA PHE A 73 34.93 -35.41 18.81
C PHE A 73 33.95 -34.93 19.94
N LYS A 74 33.03 -35.68 20.60
CA LYS A 74 32.66 -37.12 20.71
C LYS A 74 31.16 -37.26 21.12
N GLN A 75 30.66 -38.44 21.52
CA GLN A 75 29.30 -38.69 22.09
C GLN A 75 29.37 -39.38 23.47
N ALA A 76 28.34 -39.20 24.33
CA ALA A 76 27.70 -40.24 25.18
C ALA A 76 26.53 -39.71 26.04
N HIS A 77 25.50 -40.54 26.25
CA HIS A 77 24.43 -40.47 27.29
C HIS A 77 24.59 -41.71 28.24
N PRO A 78 23.69 -42.09 29.19
CA PRO A 78 22.45 -41.48 29.73
C PRO A 78 22.33 -41.51 31.28
N ALA A 79 21.22 -40.99 31.86
CA ALA A 79 20.39 -41.68 32.88
C ALA A 79 19.23 -40.80 33.44
N THR A 80 18.16 -41.49 33.84
CA THR A 80 16.85 -41.06 34.36
C THR A 80 16.81 -40.13 35.59
N SER A 81 15.82 -39.21 35.62
CA SER A 81 15.09 -38.84 36.85
C SER A 81 13.68 -38.31 36.53
N MET A 82 12.69 -38.63 37.37
CA MET A 82 11.28 -38.26 37.20
C MET A 82 10.94 -36.98 37.98
N GLY A 83 10.04 -36.17 37.40
CA GLY A 83 9.18 -35.25 38.14
C GLY A 83 9.84 -34.01 38.73
N ASN A 84 9.72 -32.87 38.04
CA ASN A 84 9.55 -31.61 38.74
C ASN A 84 8.78 -30.59 37.90
N THR A 85 7.72 -30.02 38.46
CA THR A 85 6.98 -28.90 37.85
C THR A 85 7.85 -27.65 37.87
N GLN A 86 8.46 -27.32 36.74
CA GLN A 86 9.22 -26.09 36.57
C GLN A 86 8.45 -25.16 35.63
N SER A 87 7.80 -24.15 36.22
CA SER A 87 7.26 -23.00 35.51
C SER A 87 8.41 -22.22 34.87
N SER A 88 8.74 -22.54 33.63
CA SER A 88 9.75 -21.79 32.87
C SER A 88 9.29 -20.35 32.70
N LYS A 89 10.16 -19.42 33.11
CA LYS A 89 9.95 -17.97 32.98
C LYS A 89 9.55 -17.65 31.54
N ILE A 90 8.46 -16.90 31.38
CA ILE A 90 8.17 -16.23 30.11
C ILE A 90 9.21 -15.11 29.98
N ASP A 91 10.18 -15.28 29.09
CA ASP A 91 11.01 -14.16 28.66
C ASP A 91 10.09 -13.09 28.06
N ALA A 92 10.08 -11.91 28.69
CA ALA A 92 9.15 -10.83 28.38
C ALA A 92 9.52 -10.10 27.08
N VAL A 93 9.62 -10.83 25.97
CA VAL A 93 9.48 -10.26 24.63
C VAL A 93 7.99 -10.25 24.32
N THR A 94 7.31 -9.18 24.75
CA THR A 94 5.95 -8.88 24.29
C THR A 94 5.97 -8.48 22.82
N LYS A 95 6.14 -9.47 21.93
CA LYS A 95 5.71 -9.36 20.54
C LYS A 95 4.22 -9.04 20.57
N ALA A 96 3.82 -7.93 19.97
CA ALA A 96 2.43 -7.64 19.70
C ALA A 96 1.91 -8.71 18.73
N GLY A 97 1.24 -9.71 19.28
CA GLY A 97 0.65 -10.83 18.58
C GLY A 97 -0.80 -10.98 19.01
N VAL A 98 -1.64 -11.40 18.07
CA VAL A 98 -3.05 -11.73 18.32
C VAL A 98 -3.12 -12.77 19.44
N SER A 99 -3.85 -12.47 20.52
CA SER A 99 -4.06 -13.41 21.63
C SER A 99 -4.61 -14.75 21.10
N PRO A 100 -4.20 -15.92 21.63
CA PRO A 100 -4.77 -17.20 21.22
C PRO A 100 -6.30 -17.25 21.30
N SER A 101 -6.91 -16.57 22.27
CA SER A 101 -8.36 -16.42 22.39
C SER A 101 -8.99 -15.60 21.26
N LEU A 102 -8.27 -14.60 20.74
CA LEU A 102 -8.74 -13.70 19.68
C LEU A 102 -8.63 -14.38 18.30
N ALA A 103 -7.58 -15.18 18.09
CA ALA A 103 -7.43 -16.01 16.88
C ALA A 103 -8.52 -17.09 16.79
N LEU A 104 -8.85 -17.74 17.91
CA LEU A 104 -9.93 -18.74 17.96
C LEU A 104 -11.31 -18.12 17.73
N TRP A 105 -11.56 -16.91 18.25
CA TRP A 105 -12.80 -16.18 17.97
C TRP A 105 -12.91 -15.80 16.48
N ALA A 106 -11.83 -15.33 15.87
CA ALA A 106 -11.79 -14.96 14.45
C ALA A 106 -12.16 -16.16 13.55
N ALA A 107 -11.50 -17.30 13.77
CA ALA A 107 -11.76 -18.55 13.05
C ALA A 107 -13.21 -19.05 13.20
N ASN A 108 -13.83 -18.89 14.38
CA ASN A 108 -15.22 -19.31 14.62
C ASN A 108 -16.28 -18.38 13.98
N ASN A 109 -15.88 -17.26 13.36
CA ASN A 109 -16.79 -16.29 12.74
C ASN A 109 -16.45 -16.02 11.25
N ASP A 110 -15.60 -16.85 10.63
CA ASP A 110 -15.08 -16.67 9.26
C ASP A 110 -14.36 -15.33 9.03
N ILE A 111 -13.88 -14.67 10.09
CA ILE A 111 -13.12 -13.41 10.02
C ILE A 111 -11.63 -13.75 10.07
N SER A 112 -10.82 -13.17 9.18
CA SER A 112 -9.37 -13.41 9.22
C SER A 112 -8.74 -12.82 10.48
N ALA A 113 -7.70 -13.47 11.00
CA ALA A 113 -6.94 -12.95 12.14
C ALA A 113 -6.28 -11.60 11.81
N GLU A 114 -6.01 -11.36 10.53
CA GLU A 114 -5.49 -10.13 9.97
C GLU A 114 -6.52 -8.98 10.02
N ASP A 115 -7.79 -9.23 9.68
CA ASP A 115 -8.86 -8.23 9.75
C ASP A 115 -9.22 -7.88 11.19
N MET A 116 -9.16 -8.87 12.09
CA MET A 116 -9.26 -8.64 13.53
C MET A 116 -8.05 -7.84 14.06
N ALA A 117 -6.83 -8.16 13.63
CA ALA A 117 -5.66 -7.38 14.02
C ALA A 117 -5.71 -5.93 13.51
N GLU A 118 -6.27 -5.69 12.32
CA GLU A 118 -6.52 -4.35 11.78
C GLU A 118 -7.62 -3.62 12.56
N ALA A 119 -8.77 -4.26 12.82
CA ALA A 119 -9.90 -3.68 13.56
C ALA A 119 -9.53 -3.27 14.99
N TYR A 120 -8.68 -4.04 15.67
CA TYR A 120 -8.18 -3.72 17.01
C TYR A 120 -6.91 -2.85 17.02
N GLY A 121 -6.43 -2.40 15.86
CA GLY A 121 -5.22 -1.56 15.76
C GLY A 121 -3.94 -2.25 16.24
N LEU A 122 -3.93 -3.59 16.30
CA LEU A 122 -2.83 -4.41 16.83
C LEU A 122 -1.59 -4.43 15.94
N GLY A 123 -1.64 -3.74 14.78
CA GLY A 123 -0.47 -3.24 14.07
C GLY A 123 0.54 -4.33 13.71
N LEU A 124 0.19 -5.18 12.75
CA LEU A 124 1.14 -6.10 12.11
C LEU A 124 2.36 -5.29 11.66
N ARG A 125 3.48 -5.46 12.37
CA ARG A 125 4.74 -4.78 12.10
C ARG A 125 5.17 -5.05 10.65
N GLY A 126 5.88 -4.08 10.07
CA GLY A 126 6.30 -4.10 8.67
C GLY A 126 6.85 -5.46 8.23
N ASN A 127 6.55 -5.80 6.97
CA ASN A 127 6.95 -7.03 6.26
C ASN A 127 6.11 -8.27 6.63
N ALA A 128 5.56 -8.38 7.85
CA ALA A 128 4.77 -9.55 8.26
C ALA A 128 3.51 -9.83 7.40
N MET A 129 2.92 -8.81 6.75
CA MET A 129 1.84 -9.04 5.78
C MET A 129 2.33 -9.55 4.42
N LEU A 130 3.50 -9.14 3.93
CA LEU A 130 4.04 -9.74 2.70
C LEU A 130 4.41 -11.21 2.94
N GLU A 131 5.08 -11.52 4.05
CA GLU A 131 5.51 -12.89 4.37
C GLU A 131 4.34 -13.85 4.69
N LYS A 132 3.23 -13.35 5.23
CA LYS A 132 2.03 -14.16 5.53
C LYS A 132 1.10 -14.38 4.34
N THR A 133 1.18 -13.57 3.28
CA THR A 133 0.36 -13.85 2.09
C THR A 133 0.78 -15.19 1.48
N ALA A 134 -0.21 -15.98 1.03
CA ALA A 134 0.03 -17.28 0.42
C ALA A 134 1.11 -17.18 -0.67
N PRO A 135 1.97 -18.22 -0.84
CA PRO A 135 3.03 -18.19 -1.83
C PRO A 135 2.46 -17.85 -3.20
N ALA A 136 3.17 -16.99 -3.93
CA ALA A 136 2.83 -16.64 -5.29
C ALA A 136 2.74 -17.91 -6.15
N ARG A 137 1.74 -18.00 -7.02
CA ARG A 137 1.51 -19.13 -7.92
C ARG A 137 1.63 -18.63 -9.36
N PRO A 138 2.84 -18.62 -9.94
CA PRO A 138 3.09 -17.95 -11.22
C PRO A 138 2.22 -18.54 -12.34
N ASN A 139 1.62 -17.67 -13.14
CA ASN A 139 0.80 -18.00 -14.30
C ASN A 139 -0.47 -18.84 -14.00
N GLU A 140 -0.94 -18.88 -12.75
CA GLU A 140 -2.14 -19.63 -12.34
C GLU A 140 -3.40 -19.27 -13.16
N GLY A 141 -3.49 -18.03 -13.64
CA GLY A 141 -4.74 -17.45 -14.13
C GLY A 141 -5.59 -17.01 -12.94
N LEU A 142 -6.90 -17.22 -13.02
CA LEU A 142 -7.83 -16.92 -11.92
C LEU A 142 -7.61 -17.91 -10.76
N ALA A 143 -7.31 -17.38 -9.57
CA ALA A 143 -7.07 -18.18 -8.39
C ALA A 143 -8.37 -18.88 -7.91
N PRO A 144 -8.34 -20.20 -7.60
CA PRO A 144 -9.52 -20.94 -7.19
C PRO A 144 -10.01 -20.51 -5.80
N GLY A 145 -11.33 -20.36 -5.63
CA GLY A 145 -11.95 -20.06 -4.34
C GLY A 145 -11.69 -18.66 -3.79
N VAL A 146 -11.20 -17.71 -4.60
CA VAL A 146 -10.95 -16.34 -4.17
C VAL A 146 -12.17 -15.46 -4.42
N GLU A 147 -12.93 -15.17 -3.36
CA GLU A 147 -13.94 -14.10 -3.40
C GLU A 147 -13.25 -12.74 -3.45
N VAL A 148 -13.37 -12.07 -4.59
CA VAL A 148 -12.78 -10.74 -4.80
C VAL A 148 -13.64 -9.68 -4.09
N GLY A 149 -13.02 -8.92 -3.19
CA GLY A 149 -13.67 -7.82 -2.48
C GLY A 149 -13.82 -6.54 -3.32
N LYS A 150 -14.22 -5.44 -2.65
CA LYS A 150 -14.45 -4.13 -3.28
C LYS A 150 -13.18 -3.51 -3.92
N TYR A 151 -12.01 -3.87 -3.41
CA TYR A 151 -10.72 -3.30 -3.82
C TYR A 151 -9.87 -4.38 -4.49
N ILE A 152 -9.26 -4.02 -5.61
CA ILE A 152 -8.33 -4.87 -6.35
C ILE A 152 -7.13 -4.03 -6.76
N ALA A 153 -5.91 -4.54 -6.57
CA ALA A 153 -4.70 -3.92 -7.12
C ALA A 153 -4.27 -4.64 -8.39
N VAL A 154 -3.74 -3.88 -9.35
CA VAL A 154 -3.14 -4.40 -10.59
C VAL A 154 -1.70 -3.93 -10.71
N ASP A 155 -0.87 -4.75 -11.34
CA ASP A 155 0.44 -4.38 -11.86
C ASP A 155 0.75 -5.23 -13.11
N CYS A 156 1.38 -4.62 -14.12
CA CYS A 156 1.70 -5.25 -15.40
C CYS A 156 3.20 -5.19 -15.71
N GLU A 157 3.74 -6.29 -16.25
CA GLU A 157 5.06 -6.30 -16.88
C GLU A 157 4.93 -6.11 -18.39
N MET A 158 5.75 -5.23 -18.96
CA MET A 158 5.75 -4.90 -20.38
C MET A 158 7.03 -5.34 -21.11
N VAL A 159 6.88 -5.63 -22.40
CA VAL A 159 7.98 -5.85 -23.36
C VAL A 159 7.94 -4.79 -24.47
N GLY A 160 9.06 -4.60 -25.14
CA GLY A 160 9.22 -3.69 -26.26
C GLY A 160 8.81 -4.30 -27.60
N ILE A 161 7.85 -3.68 -28.27
CA ILE A 161 7.41 -3.96 -29.64
C ILE A 161 7.63 -2.74 -30.55
N GLY A 162 7.27 -2.85 -31.82
CA GLY A 162 7.41 -1.77 -32.80
C GLY A 162 8.86 -1.47 -33.19
N GLU A 163 9.06 -0.43 -33.99
CA GLU A 163 10.40 -0.01 -34.44
C GLU A 163 11.25 0.42 -33.22
N GLY A 164 12.42 -0.21 -33.07
CA GLY A 164 13.32 0.05 -31.93
C GLY A 164 12.87 -0.52 -30.58
N GLY A 165 11.74 -1.24 -30.49
CA GLY A 165 11.25 -1.80 -29.22
C GLY A 165 10.73 -0.76 -28.22
N HIS A 166 10.37 0.44 -28.71
CA HIS A 166 9.97 1.57 -27.88
C HIS A 166 8.54 1.49 -27.38
N ASP A 167 7.64 0.83 -28.12
CA ASP A 167 6.24 0.68 -27.72
C ASP A 167 6.06 -0.45 -26.71
N ASP A 168 5.18 -0.23 -25.73
CA ASP A 168 4.91 -1.16 -24.64
C ASP A 168 3.80 -2.16 -25.02
N ALA A 169 4.11 -3.46 -24.98
CA ALA A 169 3.13 -4.53 -25.04
C ALA A 169 3.04 -5.30 -23.72
N LEU A 170 1.81 -5.70 -23.35
CA LEU A 170 1.56 -6.51 -22.16
C LEU A 170 2.20 -7.90 -22.29
N ALA A 171 2.97 -8.31 -21.28
CA ALA A 171 3.63 -9.62 -21.23
C ALA A 171 3.39 -10.40 -19.94
N ARG A 172 3.01 -9.73 -18.84
CA ARG A 172 2.46 -10.35 -17.63
C ARG A 172 1.50 -9.38 -16.95
N VAL A 173 0.45 -9.88 -16.31
CA VAL A 173 -0.41 -9.09 -15.42
C VAL A 173 -0.71 -9.86 -14.14
N SER A 174 -0.60 -9.16 -13.01
CA SER A 174 -0.94 -9.66 -11.68
C SER A 174 -2.06 -8.82 -11.07
N LEU A 175 -3.02 -9.49 -10.43
CA LEU A 175 -4.04 -8.83 -9.60
C LEU A 175 -4.10 -9.45 -8.20
N VAL A 176 -4.25 -8.60 -7.20
CA VAL A 176 -4.39 -9.00 -5.79
C VAL A 176 -5.56 -8.32 -5.12
N ASP A 177 -6.15 -9.00 -4.14
CA ASP A 177 -7.26 -8.45 -3.35
C ASP A 177 -6.76 -7.46 -2.29
N PHE A 178 -7.70 -6.91 -1.50
CA PHE A 178 -7.39 -6.02 -0.39
C PHE A 178 -6.37 -6.60 0.60
N HIS A 179 -6.40 -7.92 0.84
CA HIS A 179 -5.52 -8.58 1.81
C HIS A 179 -4.14 -8.95 1.20
N GLY A 180 -3.92 -8.67 -0.09
CA GLY A 180 -2.70 -9.03 -0.82
C GLY A 180 -2.68 -10.47 -1.33
N ARG A 181 -3.81 -11.19 -1.24
CA ARG A 181 -3.96 -12.55 -1.78
C ARG A 181 -4.01 -12.45 -3.31
N GLN A 182 -3.31 -13.36 -3.98
CA GLN A 182 -3.32 -13.44 -5.44
C GLN A 182 -4.74 -13.79 -5.92
N VAL A 183 -5.33 -12.90 -6.72
CA VAL A 183 -6.60 -13.09 -7.42
C VAL A 183 -6.35 -13.62 -8.82
N TYR A 184 -5.34 -13.07 -9.49
CA TYR A 184 -4.99 -13.42 -10.86
C TYR A 184 -3.48 -13.25 -11.09
N ASP A 185 -2.85 -14.16 -11.83
CA ASP A 185 -1.54 -13.92 -12.45
C ASP A 185 -1.43 -14.68 -13.77
N SER A 186 -1.04 -14.01 -14.85
CA SER A 186 -0.81 -14.66 -16.14
C SER A 186 0.33 -14.00 -16.90
N PHE A 187 1.20 -14.82 -17.49
CA PHE A 187 1.96 -14.42 -18.67
C PHE A 187 0.99 -14.27 -19.84
N VAL A 188 1.26 -13.29 -20.70
CA VAL A 188 0.42 -12.91 -21.83
C VAL A 188 1.26 -12.97 -23.09
N ARG A 189 0.72 -13.56 -24.16
CA ARG A 189 1.36 -13.49 -25.49
C ARG A 189 1.12 -12.11 -26.09
N PRO A 190 2.18 -11.31 -26.36
CA PRO A 190 2.04 -10.04 -27.07
C PRO A 190 1.40 -10.24 -28.44
N GLN A 191 0.63 -9.25 -28.90
CA GLN A 191 -0.06 -9.32 -30.19
C GLN A 191 0.88 -9.06 -31.38
N GLU A 192 2.04 -8.44 -31.12
CA GLU A 192 3.07 -8.08 -32.10
C GLU A 192 4.41 -8.75 -31.78
N PRO A 193 5.33 -8.90 -32.76
CA PRO A 193 6.66 -9.44 -32.51
C PRO A 193 7.45 -8.61 -31.49
N VAL A 194 7.97 -9.28 -30.46
CA VAL A 194 8.79 -8.64 -29.41
C VAL A 194 10.19 -8.38 -29.95
N VAL A 195 10.60 -7.11 -29.88
CA VAL A 195 11.94 -6.63 -30.27
C VAL A 195 12.87 -6.60 -29.07
N ASP A 196 12.38 -6.16 -27.90
CA ASP A 196 13.12 -6.19 -26.64
C ASP A 196 12.27 -6.82 -25.53
N TRP A 197 12.75 -7.90 -24.92
CA TRP A 197 12.07 -8.56 -23.80
C TRP A 197 12.19 -7.79 -22.48
N ARG A 198 13.12 -6.83 -22.38
CA ARG A 198 13.38 -6.03 -21.17
C ARG A 198 13.59 -6.89 -19.92
N THR A 199 14.01 -8.16 -20.09
CA THR A 199 13.99 -9.22 -19.06
C THR A 199 14.74 -8.87 -17.78
N HIS A 200 15.73 -7.99 -17.87
CA HIS A 200 16.49 -7.48 -16.72
C HIS A 200 15.64 -6.60 -15.79
N VAL A 201 14.59 -5.95 -16.31
CA VAL A 201 13.54 -5.27 -15.54
C VAL A 201 12.35 -6.21 -15.38
N SER A 202 11.68 -6.60 -16.47
CA SER A 202 10.33 -7.20 -16.45
C SER A 202 10.24 -8.62 -15.87
N GLY A 203 11.36 -9.32 -15.71
CA GLY A 203 11.38 -10.75 -15.42
C GLY A 203 10.85 -11.66 -16.54
N VAL A 204 10.24 -11.10 -17.60
CA VAL A 204 9.63 -11.88 -18.70
C VAL A 204 10.67 -12.23 -19.76
N SER A 205 10.60 -13.45 -20.27
CA SER A 205 11.50 -13.99 -21.29
C SER A 205 10.73 -14.80 -22.35
N PRO A 206 11.33 -15.11 -23.51
CA PRO A 206 10.71 -15.98 -24.53
C PRO A 206 10.23 -17.32 -23.98
N LYS A 207 10.90 -17.86 -22.95
CA LYS A 207 10.55 -19.15 -22.33
C LYS A 207 9.17 -19.14 -21.68
N ASN A 208 8.72 -17.98 -21.18
CA ASN A 208 7.41 -17.82 -20.56
C ASN A 208 6.27 -17.96 -21.59
N MET A 209 6.52 -17.64 -22.86
CA MET A 209 5.50 -17.63 -23.92
C MET A 209 4.92 -19.01 -24.24
N ALA A 210 5.67 -20.08 -23.95
CA ALA A 210 5.21 -21.46 -24.08
C ALA A 210 3.93 -21.74 -23.29
N THR A 211 3.81 -21.14 -22.09
CA THR A 211 2.64 -21.29 -21.20
C THR A 211 1.78 -20.03 -21.07
N ALA A 212 2.14 -18.95 -21.77
CA ALA A 212 1.40 -17.70 -21.75
C ALA A 212 0.02 -17.83 -22.43
N ARG A 213 -0.99 -17.19 -21.82
CA ARG A 213 -2.37 -17.11 -22.34
C ARG A 213 -2.47 -16.12 -23.49
N SER A 214 -3.56 -16.18 -24.25
CA SER A 214 -3.81 -15.20 -25.31
C SER A 214 -4.16 -13.83 -24.72
N PHE A 215 -3.75 -12.74 -25.37
CA PHE A 215 -4.10 -11.39 -24.94
C PHE A 215 -5.61 -11.21 -24.73
N LYS A 216 -6.43 -11.69 -25.69
CA LYS A 216 -7.90 -11.56 -25.65
C LYS A 216 -8.54 -12.27 -24.45
N GLU A 217 -8.05 -13.45 -24.09
CA GLU A 217 -8.50 -14.21 -22.92
C GLU A 217 -8.18 -13.46 -21.62
N VAL A 218 -6.93 -13.02 -21.48
CA VAL A 218 -6.44 -12.30 -20.31
C VAL A 218 -7.17 -10.97 -20.16
N GLN A 219 -7.31 -10.20 -21.25
CA GLN A 219 -8.02 -8.93 -21.26
C GLN A 219 -9.47 -9.08 -20.80
N ALA A 220 -10.19 -10.10 -21.29
CA ALA A 220 -11.58 -10.34 -20.89
C ALA A 220 -11.69 -10.72 -19.40
N GLN A 221 -10.80 -11.59 -18.91
CA GLN A 221 -10.77 -11.98 -17.49
C GLN A 221 -10.39 -10.81 -16.57
N VAL A 222 -9.43 -9.98 -16.96
CA VAL A 222 -9.05 -8.77 -16.20
C VAL A 222 -10.18 -7.73 -16.24
N ALA A 223 -10.85 -7.51 -17.38
CA ALA A 223 -11.97 -6.58 -17.47
C ALA A 223 -13.13 -6.97 -16.53
N GLU A 224 -13.49 -8.26 -16.47
CA GLU A 224 -14.48 -8.80 -15.54
C GLU A 224 -14.05 -8.61 -14.07
N LEU A 225 -12.78 -8.91 -13.77
CA LEU A 225 -12.23 -8.71 -12.42
C LEU A 225 -12.21 -7.24 -11.98
N LEU A 226 -12.07 -6.29 -12.90
CA LEU A 226 -12.09 -4.85 -12.63
C LEU A 226 -13.51 -4.24 -12.60
N HIS A 227 -14.53 -4.96 -13.10
CA HIS A 227 -15.90 -4.46 -13.19
C HIS A 227 -16.48 -4.12 -11.81
N ASP A 228 -17.10 -2.94 -11.69
CA ASP A 228 -17.70 -2.39 -10.46
C ASP A 228 -16.82 -2.39 -9.18
N ARG A 229 -15.50 -2.49 -9.34
CA ARG A 229 -14.52 -2.44 -8.23
C ARG A 229 -13.76 -1.13 -8.18
N ILE A 230 -13.09 -0.89 -7.04
CA ILE A 230 -12.10 0.16 -6.89
C ILE A 230 -10.73 -0.39 -7.27
N LEU A 231 -10.18 0.12 -8.37
CA LEU A 231 -8.85 -0.21 -8.86
C LEU A 231 -7.77 0.56 -8.10
N VAL A 232 -6.83 -0.15 -7.50
CA VAL A 232 -5.62 0.38 -6.85
C VAL A 232 -4.42 0.12 -7.76
N GLY A 233 -3.49 1.06 -7.89
CA GLY A 233 -2.33 0.88 -8.77
C GLY A 233 -1.21 1.88 -8.49
N HIS A 234 -0.09 1.75 -9.18
CA HIS A 234 1.03 2.70 -9.13
C HIS A 234 1.31 3.27 -10.52
N ASP A 235 0.80 4.47 -10.79
CA ASP A 235 0.77 5.07 -12.13
C ASP A 235 0.01 4.27 -13.20
N VAL A 236 -1.08 3.65 -12.74
CA VAL A 236 -2.01 2.71 -13.43
C VAL A 236 -2.49 3.07 -14.85
N LYS A 237 -2.18 4.28 -15.33
CA LYS A 237 -2.40 4.67 -16.73
C LYS A 237 -1.56 3.78 -17.68
N HIS A 238 -0.37 3.36 -17.27
CA HIS A 238 0.50 2.54 -18.11
C HIS A 238 -0.06 1.11 -18.25
N ASP A 239 -0.48 0.51 -17.14
CA ASP A 239 -1.17 -0.80 -17.08
C ASP A 239 -2.44 -0.82 -17.93
N LEU A 240 -3.33 0.15 -17.71
CA LEU A 240 -4.60 0.25 -18.44
C LEU A 240 -4.38 0.47 -19.95
N LYS A 241 -3.33 1.23 -20.35
CA LYS A 241 -2.95 1.39 -21.75
C LYS A 241 -2.57 0.04 -22.38
N VAL A 242 -1.70 -0.75 -21.75
CA VAL A 242 -1.24 -2.03 -22.33
C VAL A 242 -2.29 -3.15 -22.23
N LEU A 243 -3.21 -3.06 -21.28
CA LEU A 243 -4.42 -3.90 -21.21
C LEU A 243 -5.47 -3.51 -22.26
N LEU A 244 -5.36 -2.34 -22.89
CA LEU A 244 -6.40 -1.74 -23.73
C LEU A 244 -7.76 -1.66 -23.00
N LEU A 245 -7.74 -1.24 -21.74
CA LEU A 245 -8.91 -1.10 -20.87
C LEU A 245 -8.99 0.32 -20.29
N ASP A 246 -10.21 0.79 -20.05
CA ASP A 246 -10.47 2.02 -19.29
C ASP A 246 -11.04 1.67 -17.90
N HIS A 247 -10.74 2.52 -16.91
CA HIS A 247 -11.36 2.43 -15.59
C HIS A 247 -11.84 3.82 -15.12
N PRO A 248 -13.06 3.96 -14.55
CA PRO A 248 -13.57 5.27 -14.13
C PRO A 248 -12.64 5.96 -13.12
N PRO A 249 -12.19 7.22 -13.35
CA PRO A 249 -11.26 7.89 -12.44
C PRO A 249 -11.76 8.04 -10.99
N LYS A 250 -13.09 8.01 -10.78
CA LYS A 250 -13.74 7.96 -9.45
C LYS A 250 -13.51 6.64 -8.71
N HIS A 251 -13.32 5.55 -9.43
CA HIS A 251 -13.06 4.22 -8.89
C HIS A 251 -11.57 3.87 -8.91
N THR A 252 -10.69 4.77 -9.38
CA THR A 252 -9.23 4.60 -9.30
C THR A 252 -8.66 5.13 -7.98
N ARG A 253 -7.63 4.46 -7.45
CA ARG A 253 -6.76 4.88 -6.33
C ARG A 253 -5.30 4.67 -6.73
N ASP A 254 -4.75 5.69 -7.38
CA ASP A 254 -3.37 5.68 -7.88
C ASP A 254 -2.39 6.19 -6.83
N THR A 255 -1.50 5.31 -6.36
CA THR A 255 -0.52 5.61 -5.33
C THR A 255 0.57 6.59 -5.80
N ALA A 256 0.96 6.54 -7.08
CA ALA A 256 1.95 7.46 -7.65
C ALA A 256 1.43 8.91 -7.73
N LYS A 257 0.10 9.09 -7.75
CA LYS A 257 -0.56 10.41 -7.84
C LYS A 257 -0.98 11.00 -6.48
N PHE A 258 -0.88 10.23 -5.40
CA PHE A 258 -1.32 10.64 -4.05
C PHE A 258 -0.49 11.79 -3.50
N SER A 259 -1.13 12.86 -3.01
CA SER A 259 -0.44 14.11 -2.67
C SER A 259 0.58 13.95 -1.54
N ALA A 260 0.24 13.17 -0.50
CA ALA A 260 1.10 12.95 0.66
C ALA A 260 2.36 12.12 0.36
N PHE A 261 2.39 11.41 -0.78
CA PHE A 261 3.55 10.61 -1.20
C PHE A 261 4.57 11.41 -2.00
N ARG A 262 4.20 12.56 -2.59
CA ARG A 262 5.09 13.39 -3.43
C ARG A 262 6.40 13.78 -2.75
N LYS A 263 6.37 13.98 -1.42
CA LYS A 263 7.55 14.34 -0.61
C LYS A 263 8.66 13.27 -0.56
N TYR A 264 8.36 12.02 -0.94
CA TYR A 264 9.34 10.93 -1.01
C TYR A 264 10.02 10.83 -2.39
N GLY A 265 9.57 11.61 -3.39
CA GLY A 265 10.14 11.61 -4.74
C GLY A 265 10.89 12.89 -5.07
N HIS A 266 11.87 12.80 -5.96
CA HIS A 266 12.53 13.97 -6.57
C HIS A 266 11.74 14.55 -7.76
N GLY A 267 10.42 14.34 -7.79
CA GLY A 267 9.56 14.67 -8.94
C GLY A 267 8.07 14.52 -8.63
N PRO A 268 7.18 14.69 -9.62
CA PRO A 268 5.73 14.72 -9.41
C PRO A 268 5.10 13.38 -9.02
N LYS A 269 5.81 12.26 -9.30
CA LYS A 269 5.46 10.90 -8.92
C LYS A 269 6.69 10.24 -8.26
N PRO A 270 6.62 9.79 -7.00
CA PRO A 270 7.66 8.95 -6.40
C PRO A 270 7.61 7.54 -6.99
N ALA A 271 8.76 6.86 -7.10
CA ALA A 271 8.81 5.47 -7.55
C ALA A 271 8.32 4.49 -6.45
N LEU A 272 7.70 3.38 -6.85
CA LEU A 272 7.17 2.38 -5.93
C LEU A 272 8.23 1.85 -4.95
N LYS A 273 9.43 1.52 -5.43
CA LYS A 273 10.57 1.10 -4.60
C LYS A 273 10.90 2.07 -3.47
N VAL A 274 10.88 3.37 -3.75
CA VAL A 274 11.16 4.41 -2.74
C VAL A 274 10.03 4.46 -1.70
N LEU A 275 8.77 4.37 -2.14
CA LEU A 275 7.64 4.30 -1.21
C LEU A 275 7.66 3.02 -0.35
N ALA A 276 8.02 1.86 -0.93
CA ALA A 276 8.14 0.61 -0.21
C ALA A 276 9.21 0.70 0.90
N GLN A 277 10.37 1.26 0.56
CA GLN A 277 11.47 1.46 1.50
C GLN A 277 11.10 2.44 2.61
N GLU A 278 10.66 3.66 2.25
CA GLU A 278 10.40 4.76 3.19
C GLU A 278 9.15 4.56 4.05
N LEU A 279 8.08 3.96 3.50
CA LEU A 279 6.80 3.83 4.20
C LEU A 279 6.56 2.44 4.78
N LEU A 280 7.15 1.38 4.23
CA LEU A 280 6.91 0.01 4.69
C LEU A 280 8.15 -0.65 5.31
N GLY A 281 9.36 -0.18 5.02
CA GLY A 281 10.60 -0.84 5.41
C GLY A 281 10.90 -2.10 4.59
N VAL A 282 10.34 -2.18 3.37
CA VAL A 282 10.53 -3.30 2.44
C VAL A 282 11.45 -2.84 1.31
N GLU A 283 12.51 -3.60 1.02
CA GLU A 283 13.25 -3.47 -0.23
C GLU A 283 12.62 -4.38 -1.29
N ILE A 284 12.24 -3.79 -2.43
CA ILE A 284 11.70 -4.48 -3.61
C ILE A 284 12.52 -4.10 -4.84
N GLN A 285 12.29 -4.78 -5.97
CA GLN A 285 12.95 -4.46 -7.25
C GLN A 285 14.49 -4.37 -7.08
N SER A 286 15.07 -5.32 -6.34
CA SER A 286 16.52 -5.45 -6.14
C SER A 286 17.21 -6.19 -7.30
N GLY A 287 16.42 -6.91 -8.11
CA GLY A 287 16.79 -7.48 -9.39
C GLY A 287 15.65 -7.30 -10.39
N GLN A 288 15.19 -8.39 -10.99
CA GLN A 288 13.98 -8.40 -11.82
C GLN A 288 12.75 -8.02 -10.98
N HIS A 289 11.81 -7.33 -11.62
CA HIS A 289 10.52 -6.97 -11.07
C HIS A 289 9.61 -8.20 -10.96
N SER A 290 8.58 -8.06 -10.15
CA SER A 290 7.56 -9.07 -9.94
C SER A 290 6.24 -8.38 -9.70
N SER A 291 5.42 -8.25 -10.75
CA SER A 291 4.07 -7.67 -10.65
C SER A 291 3.19 -8.20 -9.50
N ILE A 292 3.39 -9.44 -9.01
CA ILE A 292 2.70 -9.91 -7.79
C ILE A 292 3.19 -9.17 -6.55
N GLU A 293 4.51 -8.97 -6.41
CA GLU A 293 5.10 -8.20 -5.32
C GLU A 293 4.70 -6.71 -5.41
N ASP A 294 4.81 -6.12 -6.60
CA ASP A 294 4.53 -4.70 -6.83
C ASP A 294 3.04 -4.38 -6.62
N ALA A 295 2.12 -5.26 -7.05
CA ALA A 295 0.69 -5.15 -6.74
C ALA A 295 0.40 -5.30 -5.22
N ARG A 296 1.07 -6.22 -4.52
CA ARG A 296 0.94 -6.40 -3.05
C ARG A 296 1.42 -5.16 -2.30
N VAL A 297 2.59 -4.63 -2.64
CA VAL A 297 3.15 -3.40 -2.06
C VAL A 297 2.22 -2.22 -2.31
N THR A 298 1.72 -2.09 -3.53
CA THR A 298 0.78 -1.04 -3.92
C THR A 298 -0.52 -1.09 -3.12
N MET A 299 -1.11 -2.28 -2.93
CA MET A 299 -2.28 -2.46 -2.06
C MET A 299 -1.96 -2.14 -0.59
N LEU A 300 -0.80 -2.56 -0.09
CA LEU A 300 -0.39 -2.31 1.29
C LEU A 300 -0.13 -0.81 1.57
N LEU A 301 0.48 -0.08 0.62
CA LEU A 301 0.64 1.37 0.67
C LEU A 301 -0.72 2.09 0.71
N PHE A 302 -1.66 1.66 -0.14
CA PHE A 302 -3.03 2.17 -0.13
C PHE A 302 -3.73 1.90 1.20
N ARG A 303 -3.69 0.66 1.72
CA ARG A 303 -4.30 0.28 3.00
C ARG A 303 -3.78 1.11 4.16
N LYS A 304 -2.46 1.20 4.31
CA LYS A 304 -1.80 1.98 5.36
C LYS A 304 -2.22 3.46 5.38
N HIS A 305 -2.64 4.02 4.24
CA HIS A 305 -3.03 5.42 4.11
C HIS A 305 -4.50 5.60 3.67
N LYS A 306 -5.33 4.55 3.76
CA LYS A 306 -6.66 4.49 3.12
C LYS A 306 -7.56 5.66 3.48
N GLN A 307 -7.57 6.05 4.75
CA GLN A 307 -8.35 7.19 5.23
C GLN A 307 -7.96 8.50 4.52
N ALA A 308 -6.66 8.75 4.35
CA ALA A 308 -6.16 9.95 3.67
C ALA A 308 -6.39 9.89 2.15
N PHE A 309 -6.28 8.70 1.54
CA PHE A 309 -6.71 8.47 0.15
C PHE A 309 -8.19 8.78 -0.05
N ASP A 310 -9.07 8.27 0.81
CA ASP A 310 -10.52 8.47 0.67
C ASP A 310 -10.92 9.94 0.91
N VAL A 311 -10.24 10.66 1.81
CA VAL A 311 -10.42 12.12 1.99
C VAL A 311 -9.97 12.92 0.77
N GLU A 312 -8.74 12.70 0.27
CA GLU A 312 -8.26 13.36 -0.96
C GLU A 312 -9.18 13.06 -2.14
N HIS A 313 -9.60 11.81 -2.28
CA HIS A 313 -10.47 11.38 -3.36
C HIS A 313 -11.86 12.00 -3.29
N ALA A 314 -12.51 12.02 -2.11
CA ALA A 314 -13.81 12.66 -1.92
C ALA A 314 -13.75 14.18 -2.18
N SER A 315 -12.61 14.84 -1.92
CA SER A 315 -12.41 16.24 -2.28
C SER A 315 -12.27 16.46 -3.80
N ARG A 316 -11.67 15.52 -4.52
CA ARG A 316 -11.45 15.58 -5.97
C ARG A 316 -12.70 15.21 -6.77
N TYR A 317 -13.50 14.27 -6.27
CA TYR A 317 -14.71 13.76 -6.91
C TYR A 317 -15.91 13.84 -5.98
N PRO A 318 -16.41 15.06 -5.66
CA PRO A 318 -17.57 15.23 -4.80
C PRO A 318 -18.85 14.61 -5.41
N ASP A 319 -19.70 14.05 -4.57
CA ASP A 319 -20.99 13.52 -5.00
C ASP A 319 -21.91 14.63 -5.53
N THR A 320 -22.32 14.48 -6.79
CA THR A 320 -23.20 15.44 -7.48
C THR A 320 -24.59 15.53 -6.85
N ALA A 321 -25.06 14.46 -6.21
CA ALA A 321 -26.27 14.47 -5.38
C ALA A 321 -26.13 15.41 -4.17
N VAL A 322 -25.02 15.33 -3.44
CA VAL A 322 -24.74 16.17 -2.27
C VAL A 322 -24.53 17.63 -2.66
N GLN A 323 -23.91 17.90 -3.82
CA GLN A 323 -23.79 19.26 -4.36
C GLN A 323 -25.16 19.88 -4.68
N LYS A 324 -26.10 19.14 -5.29
CA LYS A 324 -27.46 19.66 -5.55
C LYS A 324 -28.20 20.03 -4.25
N PHE A 325 -28.09 19.22 -3.20
CA PHE A 325 -28.66 19.54 -1.89
C PHE A 325 -28.01 20.75 -1.19
N ARG A 326 -26.71 20.99 -1.39
CA ARG A 326 -26.01 22.18 -0.86
C ARG A 326 -26.42 23.45 -1.61
N ASN A 327 -26.47 23.41 -2.93
CA ASN A 327 -26.87 24.56 -3.75
C ASN A 327 -28.38 24.90 -3.64
N GLY A 328 -29.22 23.92 -3.27
CA GLY A 328 -30.64 24.14 -3.01
C GLY A 328 -30.99 24.91 -1.72
N LYS A 329 -30.00 25.23 -0.86
CA LYS A 329 -30.23 25.91 0.44
C LYS A 329 -29.85 27.40 0.47
N SER A 330 -29.49 28.01 -0.66
CA SER A 330 -29.19 29.44 -0.72
C SER A 330 -30.32 30.26 -1.35
N GLN A 331 -31.15 30.87 -0.49
CA GLN A 331 -31.66 32.26 -0.53
C GLN A 331 -33.02 32.35 0.19
N PRO A 332 -33.14 33.05 1.34
CA PRO A 332 -34.45 33.42 1.86
C PRO A 332 -35.09 34.46 0.94
N LYS A 333 -36.27 34.16 0.37
CA LYS A 333 -37.03 35.15 -0.41
C LYS A 333 -37.38 36.33 0.49
N LYS A 334 -36.74 37.49 0.28
CA LYS A 334 -37.21 38.76 0.83
C LYS A 334 -38.60 39.04 0.25
N PHE A 335 -39.63 38.92 1.08
CA PHE A 335 -40.93 39.50 0.76
C PHE A 335 -40.74 41.02 0.63
N LYS A 336 -41.17 41.56 -0.51
CA LYS A 336 -41.37 43.01 -0.66
C LYS A 336 -42.78 43.30 -0.18
N ASP A 337 -42.91 43.97 0.96
CA ASP A 337 -44.17 44.57 1.34
C ASP A 337 -44.56 45.61 0.29
N LYS A 338 -45.75 45.45 -0.29
CA LYS A 338 -46.41 46.50 -1.07
C LYS A 338 -47.07 47.45 -0.07
N LYS A 339 -46.82 48.74 -0.25
CA LYS A 339 -47.49 49.83 0.46
C LYS A 339 -48.23 50.68 -0.56
#